data_AF-A0A449A4W4-F1
#
_entry.id   AF-A0A449A4W4-F1
#
_cell.length_a   1.000
_cell.length_b   1.000
_cell.length_c   1.000
_cell.angle_alpha   90.00
_cell.angle_beta   90.00
_cell.angle_gamma   90.00
#
_symmetry.space_group_name_H-M   'P 1'
#
loop_
_entity.id
_entity.type
_entity.pdbx_description
1 polymer ?
#
loop_
_entity_poly.entity_id
_entity_poly.type
_entity_poly.pdbx_seq_one_letter_code
_entity_poly.pdbx_strand_id
1 'polypeptide(L)'
;MLTLLSEQSKSATETANSIITNTAGGVGLGGWIGITFAVGIILFLIGGVLGLLLSKRNFEKQLKENPPINEKMVRAMFSQMGRKASEKQIKSVMRSVKNAK
;
A
#
# COMPACT_ATOMS: atom_id res chain seq x y z
N MET A 1 60.04 -8.53 -11.29
CA MET A 1 59.28 -8.01 -10.13
C MET A 1 58.26 -6.94 -10.54
N LEU A 2 58.64 -5.95 -11.36
CA LEU A 2 57.70 -4.92 -11.87
C LEU A 2 56.58 -5.48 -12.77
N THR A 3 56.86 -6.55 -13.52
CA THR A 3 55.87 -7.19 -14.40
C THR A 3 54.68 -7.78 -13.63
N LEU A 4 54.91 -8.41 -12.48
CA LEU A 4 53.85 -9.05 -11.70
C LEU A 4 52.92 -8.04 -11.02
N LEU A 5 53.45 -6.86 -10.69
CA LEU A 5 52.65 -5.74 -10.18
C LEU A 5 51.73 -5.17 -11.26
N SER A 6 52.21 -5.12 -12.51
CA SER A 6 51.40 -4.69 -13.66
C SER A 6 50.28 -5.68 -13.99
N GLU A 7 50.54 -6.98 -13.82
CA GLU A 7 49.56 -8.05 -14.08
C GLU A 7 48.47 -8.10 -13.01
N GLN A 8 48.84 -7.93 -11.72
CA GLN A 8 47.88 -7.80 -10.62
C GLN A 8 46.99 -6.56 -10.76
N SER A 9 47.57 -5.42 -11.17
CA SER A 9 46.79 -4.21 -11.43
C SER A 9 45.79 -4.41 -12.57
N LYS A 10 46.19 -5.07 -13.67
CA LYS A 10 45.30 -5.38 -14.79
C LYS A 10 44.16 -6.30 -14.36
N SER A 11 44.44 -7.38 -13.62
CA SER A 11 43.41 -8.32 -13.15
C SER A 11 42.42 -7.67 -12.17
N ALA A 12 42.89 -6.76 -11.31
CA ALA A 12 42.02 -6.00 -10.39
C ALA A 12 41.13 -4.99 -11.16
N THR A 13 41.67 -4.31 -12.16
CA THR A 13 40.91 -3.39 -13.02
C THR A 13 39.88 -4.13 -13.89
N GLU A 14 40.20 -5.32 -14.39
CA GLU A 14 39.29 -6.14 -15.20
C GLU A 14 38.13 -6.70 -14.35
N THR A 15 38.42 -7.11 -13.12
CA THR A 15 37.40 -7.53 -12.13
C THR A 15 36.48 -6.36 -11.74
N ALA A 16 37.02 -5.17 -11.46
CA ALA A 16 36.23 -3.98 -11.14
C ALA A 16 35.30 -3.56 -12.28
N ASN A 17 35.76 -3.66 -13.53
CA ASN A 17 34.92 -3.39 -14.69
C ASN A 17 33.83 -4.44 -14.86
N SER A 18 34.11 -5.75 -14.67
CA SER A 18 33.07 -6.79 -14.73
C SER A 18 31.94 -6.57 -13.72
N ILE A 19 32.26 -6.06 -12.52
CA ILE A 19 31.27 -5.72 -11.50
C ILE A 19 30.37 -4.59 -11.99
N ILE A 20 30.90 -3.59 -12.68
CA ILE A 20 30.15 -2.44 -13.21
C ILE A 20 29.41 -2.78 -14.51
N THR A 21 29.99 -3.64 -15.35
CA THR A 21 29.49 -4.04 -16.67
C THR A 21 28.77 -5.38 -16.67
N ASN A 22 28.40 -5.94 -15.50
CA ASN A 22 27.52 -7.11 -15.41
C ASN A 22 26.25 -6.81 -16.21
N THR A 23 26.24 -7.31 -17.44
CA THR A 23 25.28 -7.00 -18.50
C THR A 23 24.49 -8.26 -18.71
N ALA A 24 23.45 -8.44 -17.89
CA ALA A 24 22.42 -9.43 -18.16
C ALA A 24 21.41 -8.79 -19.13
N GLY A 25 21.37 -9.26 -20.37
CA GLY A 25 20.36 -8.84 -21.37
C GLY A 25 20.67 -7.56 -22.17
N GLY A 26 21.94 -7.17 -22.32
CA GLY A 26 22.34 -6.02 -23.16
C GLY A 26 22.21 -4.65 -22.50
N VAL A 27 21.76 -4.59 -21.25
CA VAL A 27 21.77 -3.39 -20.40
C VAL A 27 22.68 -3.61 -19.19
N GLY A 28 23.65 -2.72 -18.97
CA GLY A 28 24.56 -2.78 -17.82
C GLY A 28 23.85 -2.47 -16.50
N LEU A 29 24.51 -2.70 -15.35
CA LEU A 29 23.92 -2.51 -14.02
C LEU A 29 23.29 -1.11 -13.84
N GLY A 30 23.93 -0.04 -14.34
CA GLY A 30 23.36 1.31 -14.28
C GLY A 30 21.99 1.44 -14.97
N GLY A 31 21.76 0.70 -16.05
CA GLY A 31 20.47 0.65 -16.75
C GLY A 31 19.38 -0.02 -15.91
N TRP A 32 19.70 -1.16 -15.27
CA TRP A 32 18.78 -1.87 -14.38
C TRP A 32 18.38 -1.04 -13.15
N ILE A 33 19.33 -0.33 -12.55
CA ILE A 33 19.06 0.62 -11.45
C ILE A 33 18.09 1.70 -11.95
N GLY A 34 18.37 2.34 -13.09
CA GLY A 34 17.50 3.38 -13.65
C GLY A 34 16.08 2.90 -13.94
N ILE A 35 15.93 1.73 -14.56
CA ILE A 35 14.63 1.12 -14.86
C ILE A 35 13.85 0.84 -13.58
N THR A 36 14.50 0.29 -12.55
CA THR A 36 13.85 -0.04 -11.27
C THR A 36 13.32 1.20 -10.58
N PHE A 37 14.11 2.27 -10.51
CA PHE A 37 13.66 3.54 -9.93
C PHE A 37 12.54 4.19 -10.76
N ALA A 38 12.65 4.19 -12.09
CA ALA A 38 11.62 4.73 -12.97
C ALA A 38 10.28 3.99 -12.81
N VAL A 39 10.31 2.66 -12.85
CA VAL A 39 9.13 1.81 -12.65
C VAL A 39 8.57 1.96 -11.24
N GLY A 40 9.43 2.05 -10.23
CA GLY A 40 9.03 2.28 -8.84
C GLY A 40 8.26 3.58 -8.64
N ILE A 41 8.72 4.68 -9.25
CA ILE A 41 8.03 5.98 -9.19
C ILE A 41 6.67 5.90 -9.89
N ILE A 42 6.62 5.32 -11.08
CA ILE A 42 5.38 5.19 -11.85
C ILE A 42 4.35 4.33 -11.10
N LEU A 43 4.77 3.20 -10.55
CA LEU A 43 3.92 2.35 -9.71
C LEU A 43 3.51 3.01 -8.41
N PHE A 44 4.34 3.88 -7.83
CA PHE A 44 3.98 4.61 -6.61
C PHE A 44 2.91 5.69 -6.89
N LEU A 45 3.03 6.44 -7.99
CA LEU A 45 2.00 7.40 -8.37
C LEU A 45 0.69 6.70 -8.73
N ILE A 46 0.75 5.68 -9.59
CA ILE A 46 -0.44 4.96 -10.05
C ILE A 46 -1.03 4.14 -8.89
N GLY A 47 -0.21 3.39 -8.15
CA GLY A 47 -0.62 2.58 -7.03
C GLY A 47 -1.12 3.39 -5.82
N GLY A 48 -0.56 4.58 -5.59
CA GLY A 48 -1.07 5.50 -4.58
C GLY A 48 -2.47 6.02 -4.92
N VAL A 49 -2.66 6.50 -6.16
CA VAL A 49 -3.97 7.02 -6.60
C VAL A 49 -5.01 5.90 -6.74
N LEU A 50 -4.68 4.80 -7.42
CA LEU A 50 -5.57 3.65 -7.54
C LEU A 50 -5.83 3.02 -6.18
N GLY A 51 -4.82 2.86 -5.33
CA GLY A 51 -4.96 2.29 -3.99
C GLY A 51 -5.94 3.09 -3.14
N LEU A 52 -5.87 4.42 -3.14
CA LEU A 52 -6.80 5.28 -2.41
C LEU A 52 -8.23 5.21 -2.98
N LEU A 53 -8.39 5.22 -4.31
CA LEU A 53 -9.69 5.12 -4.98
C LEU A 53 -10.36 3.75 -4.79
N LEU A 54 -9.60 2.67 -4.94
CA LEU A 54 -10.09 1.30 -4.74
C LEU A 54 -10.44 1.06 -3.27
N SER A 55 -9.58 1.53 -2.35
CA SER A 55 -9.82 1.44 -0.92
C SER A 55 -11.12 2.15 -0.54
N LYS A 56 -11.33 3.41 -0.96
CA LYS A 56 -12.60 4.13 -0.80
C LYS A 56 -13.80 3.31 -1.30
N ARG A 57 -13.72 2.77 -2.52
CA ARG A 57 -14.83 2.02 -3.13
C ARG A 57 -15.09 0.69 -2.45
N ASN A 58 -14.05 0.02 -1.96
CA ASN A 58 -14.15 -1.25 -1.24
C ASN A 58 -14.68 -1.04 0.19
N PHE A 59 -14.28 0.04 0.86
CA PHE A 59 -14.85 0.41 2.17
C PHE A 59 -16.33 0.75 2.06
N GLU A 60 -16.75 1.50 1.04
CA GLU A 60 -18.16 1.80 0.81
C GLU A 60 -19.01 0.55 0.53
N LYS A 61 -18.49 -0.39 -0.26
CA LYS A 61 -19.16 -1.68 -0.51
C LYS A 61 -19.33 -2.49 0.78
N GLN A 62 -18.28 -2.59 1.58
CA GLN A 62 -18.33 -3.31 2.86
C GLN A 62 -19.30 -2.68 3.86
N LEU A 63 -19.31 -1.34 3.96
CA LEU A 63 -20.26 -0.61 4.82
C LEU A 63 -21.72 -0.74 4.34
N LYS A 64 -21.92 -0.96 3.04
CA LYS A 64 -23.26 -1.17 2.46
C LYS A 64 -23.76 -2.60 2.68
N GLU A 65 -22.88 -3.59 2.61
CA GLU A 65 -23.22 -5.01 2.79
C GLU A 65 -23.42 -5.39 4.26
N ASN A 66 -22.65 -4.80 5.19
CA ASN A 66 -22.81 -4.98 6.63
C ASN A 66 -22.91 -3.61 7.33
N PRO A 67 -24.12 -3.03 7.46
CA PRO A 67 -24.30 -1.73 8.08
C PRO A 67 -23.74 -1.74 9.52
N PRO A 68 -22.85 -0.80 9.89
CA PRO A 68 -22.11 -0.86 11.15
C PRO A 68 -22.99 -0.71 12.40
N ILE A 69 -24.24 -0.23 12.25
CA ILE A 69 -25.16 -0.01 13.35
C ILE A 69 -26.53 -0.59 13.02
N ASN A 70 -26.92 -1.64 13.75
CA ASN A 70 -28.24 -2.26 13.70
C ASN A 70 -29.05 -1.94 14.97
N GLU A 71 -30.38 -2.03 14.89
CA GLU A 71 -31.30 -1.71 16.00
C GLU A 71 -31.03 -2.54 17.27
N LYS A 72 -30.57 -3.79 17.11
CA LYS A 72 -30.20 -4.67 18.23
C LYS A 72 -28.94 -4.16 18.95
N MET A 73 -27.98 -3.60 18.21
CA MET A 73 -26.75 -3.03 18.76
C MET A 73 -27.01 -1.71 19.48
N VAL A 74 -27.86 -0.85 18.90
CA VAL A 74 -28.32 0.39 19.58
C VAL A 74 -29.11 0.05 20.84
N ARG A 75 -30.01 -0.95 20.79
CA ARG A 75 -30.72 -1.44 21.97
C ARG A 75 -29.77 -2.01 23.01
N ALA A 76 -28.77 -2.79 22.61
CA ALA A 76 -27.76 -3.34 23.51
C ALA A 76 -26.91 -2.23 24.16
N MET A 77 -26.56 -1.18 23.42
CA MET A 77 -25.82 -0.02 23.94
C MET A 77 -26.65 0.77 24.97
N PHE A 78 -27.94 1.01 24.70
CA PHE A 78 -28.83 1.64 25.68
C PHE A 78 -29.13 0.75 26.88
N SER A 79 -29.28 -0.56 26.67
CA SER A 79 -29.50 -1.54 27.74
C SER A 79 -28.30 -1.66 28.65
N GLN A 80 -27.07 -1.50 28.12
CA GLN A 80 -25.83 -1.43 28.91
C GLN A 80 -25.75 -0.16 29.77
N MET A 81 -26.39 0.94 29.36
CA MET A 81 -26.53 2.17 30.16
C MET A 81 -27.68 2.12 31.18
N GLY A 82 -28.30 0.96 31.40
CA GLY A 82 -29.34 0.77 32.42
C GLY A 82 -30.70 1.38 32.07
N ARG A 83 -30.93 1.78 30.80
CA ARG A 83 -32.20 2.34 30.32
C ARG A 83 -32.71 1.54 29.12
N LYS A 84 -33.90 0.95 29.21
CA LYS A 84 -34.57 0.34 28.05
C LYS A 84 -34.91 1.43 27.04
N ALA A 85 -34.22 1.47 25.90
CA ALA A 85 -34.50 2.45 24.87
C ALA A 85 -35.90 2.29 24.28
N SER A 86 -36.61 3.42 24.12
CA SER A 86 -37.87 3.48 23.38
C SER A 86 -37.60 3.20 21.89
N GLU A 87 -38.35 2.29 21.27
CA GLU A 87 -38.26 1.92 19.84
C GLU A 87 -38.17 3.14 18.91
N LYS A 88 -38.86 4.23 19.28
CA LYS A 88 -38.86 5.50 18.53
C LYS A 88 -37.51 6.23 18.61
N GLN A 89 -36.84 6.20 19.76
CA GLN A 89 -35.51 6.80 19.94
C GLN A 89 -34.43 5.97 19.22
N ILE A 90 -34.52 4.64 19.26
CA ILE A 90 -33.64 3.74 18.51
C ILE A 90 -33.72 4.06 17.01
N LYS A 91 -34.94 4.19 16.49
CA LYS A 91 -35.19 4.51 15.08
C LYS A 91 -34.72 5.92 14.70
N SER A 92 -34.82 6.90 15.60
CA SER A 92 -34.29 8.25 15.40
C SER A 92 -32.75 8.23 15.31
N VAL A 93 -32.09 7.55 16.24
CA VAL A 93 -30.63 7.40 16.26
C VAL A 93 -30.13 6.66 15.02
N MET A 94 -30.80 5.58 14.61
CA MET A 94 -30.45 4.83 13.40
C MET A 94 -30.56 5.69 12.12
N ARG A 95 -31.57 6.57 12.05
CA ARG A 95 -31.72 7.52 10.93
C ARG A 95 -30.61 8.57 10.93
N SER A 96 -30.24 9.10 12.08
CA SER A 96 -29.14 10.08 12.19
C SER A 96 -27.79 9.49 11.79
N VAL A 97 -27.52 8.23 12.16
CA VAL A 97 -26.29 7.52 11.75
C VAL A 97 -26.28 7.24 10.24
N LYS A 98 -27.41 6.82 9.66
CA LYS A 98 -27.53 6.55 8.22
C LYS A 98 -27.39 7.81 7.37
N ASN A 99 -27.83 8.96 7.90
CA ASN A 99 -27.81 10.25 7.20
C ASN A 99 -26.46 10.98 7.31
N ALA A 100 -25.54 10.56 8.17
CA ALA A 100 -24.20 11.14 8.30
C ALA A 100 -23.20 10.65 7.21
N LYS A 101 -23.71 10.29 6.03
CA LYS A 101 -22.94 9.73 4.91
C LYS A 101 -22.32 10.82 4.04
#